data_AF-A0A959XJF6-F1
#
_entry.id   AF-A0A959XJF6-F1
#
_cell.length_a   1.000
_cell.length_b   1.000
_cell.length_c   1.000
_cell.angle_alpha   90.00
_cell.angle_beta   90.00
_cell.angle_gamma   90.00
#
_symmetry.space_group_name_H-M   'P 1'
#
loop_
_entity.id
_entity.type
_entity.pdbx_description
1 polymer ?
#
loop_
_entity_poly.entity_id
_entity_poly.type
_entity_poly.pdbx_seq_one_letter_code
_entity_poly.pdbx_strand_id
1 'polypeptide(L)'
;FVDYNQNTRDHTIAAAYSVRGLPDARVSTPIRWDEVDDVDPHDLTIFSVPARYAELGDLHADIDDHVFDIAPLLEWAERDEKAGAETPAEPEEE
;
A
#
# COMPACT_ATOMS: atom_id res chain seq x y z
N PHE A 1 -11.66 -7.00 -1.83
CA PHE A 1 -11.48 -7.22 -0.39
C PHE A 1 -10.52 -6.16 0.10
N VAL A 2 -10.83 -5.49 1.20
CA VAL A 2 -9.88 -4.60 1.88
C VAL A 2 -9.26 -5.42 2.98
N ASP A 3 -7.99 -5.78 2.82
CA ASP A 3 -7.29 -6.68 3.74
C ASP A 3 -6.69 -5.90 4.91
N TYR A 4 -7.51 -5.61 5.92
CA TYR A 4 -7.06 -4.91 7.12
C TYR A 4 -6.07 -5.74 7.96
N ASN A 5 -6.07 -7.07 7.83
CA ASN A 5 -5.18 -7.97 8.55
C ASN A 5 -3.72 -7.80 8.11
N GLN A 6 -3.43 -7.13 6.99
CA GLN A 6 -2.04 -6.80 6.63
C GLN A 6 -1.35 -5.87 7.64
N ASN A 7 -2.09 -5.23 8.55
CA ASN A 7 -1.52 -4.42 9.63
C ASN A 7 -1.16 -5.23 10.90
N THR A 8 -1.46 -6.53 10.94
CA THR A 8 -1.06 -7.39 12.06
C THR A 8 0.40 -7.83 11.90
N ARG A 9 0.95 -8.42 12.96
CA ARG A 9 2.34 -8.86 13.00
C ARG A 9 2.56 -10.06 12.05
N ASP A 10 3.76 -10.14 11.47
CA ASP A 10 4.25 -11.26 10.65
C ASP A 10 3.51 -11.50 9.33
N HIS A 11 2.75 -10.50 8.85
CA HIS A 11 2.18 -10.48 7.51
C HIS A 11 3.18 -10.01 6.43
N THR A 12 3.09 -10.61 5.24
CA THR A 12 4.01 -10.33 4.12
C THR A 12 3.52 -9.18 3.24
N ILE A 13 4.29 -8.11 3.16
CA ILE A 13 4.05 -6.99 2.24
C ILE A 13 5.25 -6.84 1.29
N ALA A 14 4.97 -6.72 -0.01
CA ALA A 14 6.02 -6.45 -1.00
C ALA A 14 6.51 -5.00 -0.85
N ALA A 15 7.81 -4.81 -0.64
CA ALA A 15 8.41 -3.49 -0.53
C ALA A 15 8.26 -2.69 -1.84
N ALA A 16 8.26 -1.36 -1.74
CA ALA A 16 8.35 -0.50 -2.92
C ALA A 16 9.60 -0.84 -3.75
N TYR A 17 9.44 -0.82 -5.07
CA TYR A 17 10.41 -1.22 -6.08
C TYR A 17 10.88 -2.69 -6.02
N SER A 18 10.26 -3.54 -5.20
CA SER A 18 10.57 -4.98 -5.21
C SER A 18 10.02 -5.67 -6.46
N VAL A 19 10.82 -6.56 -7.04
CA VAL A 19 10.40 -7.46 -8.12
C VAL A 19 9.52 -8.56 -7.54
N ARG A 20 8.45 -8.92 -8.25
CA ARG A 20 7.57 -10.03 -7.90
C ARG A 20 8.06 -11.30 -8.59
N GLY A 21 7.96 -12.44 -7.91
CA GLY A 21 8.29 -13.77 -8.45
C GLY A 21 7.28 -14.27 -9.49
N LEU A 22 6.98 -13.46 -10.50
CA LEU A 22 6.03 -13.74 -11.59
C LEU A 22 6.79 -13.81 -12.93
N PRO A 23 6.26 -14.53 -13.94
CA PRO A 23 6.95 -14.70 -15.23
C PRO A 23 7.26 -13.40 -15.97
N ASP A 24 6.47 -12.35 -15.72
CA ASP A 24 6.64 -11.02 -16.30
C ASP A 24 7.60 -10.12 -15.52
N ALA A 25 8.15 -10.60 -14.39
CA ALA A 25 9.06 -9.85 -13.52
C ALA A 25 8.52 -8.45 -13.16
N ARG A 26 7.21 -8.35 -12.92
CA ARG A 26 6.57 -7.09 -12.53
C ARG A 26 7.12 -6.55 -11.21
N VAL A 27 7.03 -5.25 -11.02
CA VAL A 27 7.63 -4.51 -9.90
C VAL A 27 6.53 -3.82 -9.10
N SER A 28 6.59 -3.90 -7.77
CA SER A 28 5.74 -3.10 -6.87
C SER A 28 6.14 -1.62 -6.97
N THR A 29 5.56 -0.88 -7.90
CA THR A 29 6.08 0.42 -8.32
C THR A 29 5.21 1.56 -7.80
N PRO A 30 5.76 2.52 -7.06
CA PRO A 30 5.07 3.78 -6.74
C PRO A 30 4.57 4.50 -7.99
N ILE A 31 3.38 5.08 -7.90
CA ILE A 31 2.71 5.84 -8.97
C ILE A 31 2.12 7.12 -8.38
N ARG A 32 1.77 8.08 -9.24
CA ARG A 32 1.03 9.27 -8.86
C ARG A 32 -0.46 8.97 -8.75
N TRP A 33 -1.18 9.79 -7.98
CA TRP A 33 -2.63 9.67 -7.81
C TRP A 33 -3.41 9.84 -9.11
N ASP A 34 -2.94 10.67 -10.04
CA ASP A 34 -3.56 10.89 -11.34
C ASP A 34 -3.33 9.74 -12.33
N GLU A 35 -2.46 8.77 -12.01
CA GLU A 35 -2.20 7.59 -12.85
C GLU A 35 -3.05 6.37 -12.45
N VAL A 36 -3.75 6.42 -11.32
CA VAL A 36 -4.43 5.24 -10.72
C VAL A 36 -5.45 4.61 -11.65
N ASP A 37 -6.22 5.41 -12.39
CA ASP A 37 -7.28 4.92 -13.27
C ASP A 37 -6.74 4.33 -14.58
N ASP A 38 -5.53 4.71 -14.99
CA ASP A 38 -4.99 4.43 -16.32
C ASP A 38 -3.82 3.44 -16.32
N VAL A 39 -3.15 3.25 -15.17
CA VAL A 39 -1.96 2.40 -15.09
C VAL A 39 -2.29 0.92 -15.26
N ASP A 40 -1.57 0.22 -16.14
CA ASP A 40 -1.54 -1.24 -16.16
C ASP A 40 -0.31 -1.75 -15.36
N PRO A 41 -0.50 -2.48 -14.25
CA PRO A 41 0.61 -3.08 -13.51
C PRO A 41 1.49 -4.02 -14.35
N HIS A 42 1.01 -4.57 -15.47
CA HIS A 42 1.82 -5.41 -16.38
C HIS A 42 2.87 -4.62 -17.14
N ASP A 43 2.70 -3.29 -17.27
CA ASP A 43 3.69 -2.42 -17.90
C ASP A 43 4.81 -2.02 -16.92
N LEU A 44 4.66 -2.31 -15.62
CA LEU A 44 5.61 -1.97 -14.57
C LEU A 44 6.50 -3.17 -14.27
N THR A 45 7.58 -3.32 -15.02
CA THR A 45 8.49 -4.47 -14.97
C THR A 45 9.93 -4.05 -14.69
N ILE A 46 10.79 -5.02 -14.39
CA ILE A 46 12.24 -4.78 -14.26
C ILE A 46 12.86 -4.09 -15.49
N PHE A 47 12.23 -4.18 -16.66
CA PHE A 47 12.72 -3.58 -17.90
C PHE A 47 12.25 -2.14 -18.11
N SER A 48 11.09 -1.76 -17.58
CA SER A 48 10.48 -0.44 -17.81
C SER A 48 10.67 0.52 -16.63
N VAL A 49 10.63 0.01 -15.40
CA VAL A 49 10.68 0.84 -14.18
C VAL A 49 11.98 1.66 -14.03
N PRO A 50 13.18 1.16 -14.39
CA PRO A 50 14.40 1.98 -14.29
C PRO A 50 14.34 3.27 -15.13
N ALA A 51 13.78 3.21 -16.35
CA ALA A 51 13.64 4.39 -17.20
C ALA A 51 12.63 5.38 -16.61
N ARG A 52 11.51 4.86 -16.10
CA ARG A 52 10.49 5.66 -15.39
C ARG A 52 11.06 6.34 -14.15
N TYR A 53 11.84 5.64 -13.33
CA TYR A 53 12.47 6.24 -12.15
C TYR A 53 13.48 7.33 -12.54
N ALA A 54 14.24 7.15 -13.62
CA ALA A 54 15.15 8.17 -14.11
C ALA A 54 14.42 9.44 -14.59
N GLU A 55 13.20 9.30 -15.10
CA GLU A 55 12.36 10.43 -15.54
C GLU A 55 11.66 11.14 -14.39
N LEU A 56 11.06 10.37 -13.47
CA LEU A 56 10.16 10.90 -12.43
C LEU A 56 10.85 11.13 -11.08
N GLY A 57 11.97 10.46 -10.83
CA GLY A 57 12.60 10.37 -9.51
C GLY A 57 11.82 9.45 -8.57
N ASP A 58 12.08 9.59 -7.27
CA ASP A 58 11.34 8.88 -6.23
C ASP A 58 10.05 9.61 -5.88
N LEU A 59 8.91 8.98 -6.18
CA LEU A 59 7.58 9.55 -5.89
C LEU A 59 7.23 9.54 -4.39
N HIS A 60 8.00 8.84 -3.56
CA HIS A 60 7.84 8.85 -2.10
C HIS A 60 8.93 9.68 -1.41
N ALA A 61 9.67 10.53 -2.12
CA ALA A 61 10.82 11.26 -1.55
C ALA A 61 10.48 12.11 -0.32
N ASP A 62 9.24 12.58 -0.18
CA ASP A 62 8.75 13.40 0.93
C ASP A 62 7.92 12.62 1.97
N ILE A 63 7.75 11.30 1.81
CA ILE A 63 6.84 10.51 2.67
C ILE A 63 7.18 10.63 4.15
N ASP A 64 8.47 10.66 4.49
CA ASP A 64 8.95 10.76 5.87
C ASP A 64 8.80 12.18 6.45
N ASP A 65 8.65 13.20 5.60
CA ASP A 65 8.39 14.59 6.01
C ASP A 65 6.90 14.84 6.31
N HIS A 66 6.02 13.90 5.93
CA HIS A 66 4.57 14.00 6.05
C HIS A 66 3.98 13.04 7.11
N VAL A 67 4.12 13.42 8.38
CA VAL A 67 3.56 12.66 9.51
C VAL A 67 2.10 13.05 9.77
N PHE A 68 1.22 12.06 9.90
CA PHE A 68 -0.22 12.25 10.17
C PHE A 68 -0.64 11.65 11.52
N ASP A 69 -1.65 12.26 12.15
CA ASP A 69 -2.27 11.76 13.37
C ASP A 69 -3.31 10.66 13.06
N ILE A 70 -3.30 9.58 13.84
CA ILE A 70 -4.24 8.47 13.74
C ILE A 70 -5.55 8.73 14.50
N ALA A 71 -5.62 9.73 15.38
CA ALA A 71 -6.80 10.04 16.18
C ALA A 71 -8.12 10.11 15.38
N PRO A 72 -8.17 10.73 14.17
CA PRO A 72 -9.39 10.73 13.36
C PRO A 72 -9.88 9.32 12.98
N LEU A 73 -8.97 8.37 12.74
CA LEU A 73 -9.33 6.99 12.42
C LEU A 73 -9.88 6.25 13.64
N LEU A 74 -9.37 6.55 14.85
CA LEU A 74 -9.90 6.02 16.11
C LEU A 74 -11.32 6.52 16.40
N GLU A 75 -11.58 7.81 16.16
CA GLU A 75 -12.93 8.38 16.29
C GLU A 75 -13.94 7.70 15.35
N TRP A 76 -13.52 7.36 14.13
CA TRP A 76 -14.36 6.63 13.18
C TRP A 76 -14.62 5.20 13.64
N ALA A 77 -13.60 4.50 14.17
CA ALA A 77 -13.75 3.16 14.72
C ALA A 77 -14.76 3.15 15.89
N GLU A 78 -14.66 4.10 16.82
CA GLU A 78 -15.63 4.23 17.93
C GLU A 78 -17.05 4.53 17.44
N ARG A 79 -17.19 5.37 16.40
CA ARG A 79 -18.50 5.67 15.80
C ARG A 79 -19.13 4.40 15.24
N ASP A 80 -18.34 3.61 14.52
CA ASP A 80 -18.80 2.40 13.86
C ASP A 80 -19.15 1.31 14.90
N GLU A 81 -18.37 1.19 15.98
CA GLU A 81 -18.69 0.35 17.15
C GLU A 81 -20.02 0.77 17.80
N LYS A 82 -20.22 2.07 18.05
CA LYS A 82 -21.47 2.61 18.60
C LYS A 82 -22.67 2.37 17.67
N ALA A 83 -22.44 2.30 16.36
CA ALA A 83 -23.45 1.98 15.35
C ALA A 83 -23.72 0.47 15.22
N GLY A 84 -22.98 -0.38 15.94
CA GLY A 84 -23.12 -1.84 15.89
C GLY A 84 -22.53 -2.46 14.63
N ALA A 85 -21.55 -1.80 13.99
CA ALA A 85 -20.78 -2.40 12.91
C ALA A 85 -20.01 -3.62 13.41
N GLU A 86 -19.77 -4.59 12.54
CA GLU A 86 -19.02 -5.78 12.87
C GLU A 86 -17.55 -5.42 13.16
N THR A 87 -17.12 -5.65 14.40
CA THR A 87 -15.72 -5.48 14.79
C THR A 87 -14.91 -6.70 14.32
N PRO A 88 -13.76 -6.50 13.65
CA PRO A 88 -12.85 -7.59 13.34
C PRO A 88 -12.47 -8.38 14.60
N ALA A 89 -12.38 -9.70 14.49
CA ALA A 89 -11.83 -10.53 15.55
C ALA A 89 -10.37 -10.14 15.82
N GLU A 90 -9.97 -10.13 17.09
CA GLU A 90 -8.57 -9.96 17.45
C GLU A 90 -7.74 -11.12 16.84
N PRO A 91 -6.55 -10.84 16.28
CA PRO A 91 -5.67 -11.89 15.80
C PRO A 91 -5.25 -12.79 16.98
N GLU A 92 -5.23 -14.10 16.77
CA GLU A 92 -4.76 -15.06 17.78
C GLU A 92 -3.28 -14.78 18.10
N GLU A 93 -2.92 -14.74 19.39
CA GLU A 93 -1.51 -14.65 19.81
C GLU A 93 -0.82 -16.00 19.53
N GLU A 94 0.08 -16.04 18.53
CA GLU A 94 0.99 -17.18 18.27
C GLU A 94 2.34 -17.02 19.02
#